data_AF-A0A7V2G5E6-F1
#
_entry.id   AF-A0A7V2G5E6-F1
#
_cell.length_a   1.000
_cell.length_b   1.000
_cell.length_c   1.000
_cell.angle_alpha   90.00
_cell.angle_beta   90.00
_cell.angle_gamma   90.00
#
_symmetry.space_group_name_H-M   'P 1'
#
loop_
_entity.id
_entity.type
_entity.pdbx_description
1 polymer ?
#
loop_
_entity_poly.entity_id
_entity_poly.type
_entity_poly.pdbx_seq_one_letter_code
_entity_poly.pdbx_strand_id
1 'polypeptide(L)'
;MKLYLAVMLGGALGSGARLWLSGWMAHRFGETFPIGTLVVNVSGCLAIGLVAGLTGPQGIFLASPVMRQMVMVGILGGFTT
;
A
#
# COMPACT_ATOMS: atom_id res chain seq x y z
N MET A 1 -21.34 -1.61 -4.50
CA MET A 1 -21.02 -0.19 -4.23
C MET A 1 -20.04 0.01 -3.07
N LYS A 2 -20.35 -0.45 -1.84
CA LYS A 2 -19.50 -0.22 -0.65
C LYS A 2 -18.04 -0.66 -0.81
N LEU A 3 -17.80 -1.83 -1.40
CA LEU A 3 -16.45 -2.35 -1.65
C LEU A 3 -15.63 -1.42 -2.54
N TYR A 4 -16.18 -1.00 -3.69
CA TYR A 4 -15.50 -0.12 -4.63
C TYR A 4 -15.15 1.22 -3.98
N LEU A 5 -16.07 1.84 -3.24
CA LEU A 5 -15.79 3.09 -2.53
C LEU A 5 -14.66 2.92 -1.50
N ALA A 6 -14.66 1.82 -0.75
CA ALA A 6 -13.60 1.53 0.21
C ALA A 6 -12.24 1.35 -0.49
N VAL A 7 -12.19 0.59 -1.60
CA VAL A 7 -10.96 0.41 -2.39
C VAL A 7 -10.50 1.74 -3.00
N MET A 8 -11.41 2.56 -3.54
CA MET A 8 -11.08 3.88 -4.10
C MET A 8 -10.53 4.83 -3.04
N LEU A 9 -11.14 4.88 -1.85
CA LEU A 9 -10.63 5.67 -0.72
C LEU A 9 -9.25 5.17 -0.28
N GLY A 10 -9.07 3.86 -0.17
CA GLY A 10 -7.77 3.25 0.11
C GLY A 10 -6.73 3.62 -0.94
N GLY A 11 -7.08 3.52 -2.22
CA GLY A 11 -6.20 3.87 -3.36
C GLY A 11 -5.78 5.33 -3.35
N ALA A 12 -6.69 6.25 -3.01
CA ALA A 12 -6.37 7.67 -2.86
C ALA A 12 -5.34 7.90 -1.74
N LEU A 13 -5.50 7.24 -0.59
CA LEU A 13 -4.54 7.30 0.51
C LEU A 13 -3.18 6.69 0.12
N GLY A 14 -3.19 5.51 -0.51
CA GLY A 14 -1.98 4.81 -0.94
C GLY A 14 -1.17 5.62 -1.96
N SER A 15 -1.83 6.09 -3.02
CA SER A 15 -1.19 6.90 -4.05
C SER A 15 -0.70 8.24 -3.53
N GLY A 16 -1.44 8.88 -2.62
CA GLY A 16 -0.98 10.07 -1.91
C GLY A 16 0.28 9.82 -1.08
N ALA A 17 0.32 8.72 -0.31
CA ALA A 17 1.49 8.34 0.46
C ALA A 17 2.71 8.01 -0.43
N ARG A 18 2.50 7.32 -1.57
CA ARG A 18 3.55 7.05 -2.56
C ARG A 18 4.11 8.35 -3.14
N LEU A 19 3.23 9.28 -3.53
CA LEU A 19 3.63 10.56 -4.10
C LEU A 19 4.49 11.35 -3.11
N TRP A 20 4.04 11.43 -1.85
CA TRP A 20 4.77 12.11 -0.79
C TRP A 20 6.13 11.46 -0.52
N LEU A 21 6.17 10.14 -0.30
CA LEU A 21 7.40 9.44 0.06
C LEU A 21 8.42 9.42 -1.10
N SER A 22 7.96 9.21 -2.33
CA SER A 22 8.83 9.25 -3.51
C SER A 22 9.44 10.63 -3.71
N GLY A 23 8.63 11.70 -3.56
CA GLY A 23 9.12 13.08 -3.65
C GLY A 23 10.09 13.44 -2.52
N TRP A 24 9.80 13.00 -1.29
CA TRP A 24 10.71 13.19 -0.16
C TRP A 24 12.07 12.50 -0.37
N MET A 25 12.05 11.27 -0.89
CA MET A 25 13.27 10.53 -1.23
C MET A 25 14.05 11.21 -2.37
N ALA A 26 13.37 11.68 -3.41
CA ALA A 26 13.99 12.43 -4.50
C ALA A 26 14.68 13.71 -4.00
N HIS A 27 14.03 14.47 -3.12
CA HIS A 27 14.62 15.67 -2.52
C HIS A 27 15.85 15.35 -1.66
N ARG A 28 15.85 14.21 -0.96
CA ARG A 28 16.91 13.86 0.00
C ARG A 28 18.13 13.18 -0.62
N PHE A 29 17.93 12.42 -1.70
CA PHE A 29 18.94 11.56 -2.31
C PHE A 29 19.18 11.85 -3.80
N GLY A 30 18.42 12.77 -4.40
CA GLY A 30 18.45 13.05 -5.83
C GLY A 30 17.68 12.01 -6.66
N GLU A 31 17.70 12.19 -7.98
CA GLU A 31 16.92 11.38 -8.94
C GLU A 31 17.78 10.50 -9.85
N THR A 32 19.09 10.40 -9.61
CA THR A 32 20.00 9.56 -10.42
C THR A 32 19.62 8.08 -10.37
N PHE A 33 19.07 7.63 -9.24
CA PHE A 33 18.51 6.29 -9.07
C PHE A 33 17.11 6.40 -8.43
N PRO A 34 16.11 5.60 -8.87
CA PRO A 34 14.72 5.70 -8.40
C PRO A 34 14.54 5.09 -7.01
N ILE A 35 15.25 5.63 -6.03
CA ILE A 35 15.26 5.13 -4.65
C ILE A 35 13.88 5.25 -3.98
N GLY A 36 13.12 6.29 -4.33
CA GLY A 36 11.73 6.45 -3.89
C GLY A 36 10.84 5.29 -4.33
N THR A 37 10.89 4.95 -5.63
CA THR A 37 10.16 3.81 -6.22
C THR A 37 10.58 2.48 -5.60
N LEU A 38 11.89 2.28 -5.38
CA LEU A 38 12.38 1.08 -4.71
C LEU A 38 11.82 0.96 -3.28
N VAL A 39 11.87 2.05 -2.50
CA VAL A 39 11.42 2.06 -1.11
C VAL A 39 9.93 1.77 -1.00
N VAL A 40 9.07 2.41 -1.81
CA VAL A 40 7.62 2.17 -1.75
C VAL A 40 7.27 0.73 -2.11
N ASN A 41 7.96 0.13 -3.08
CA ASN A 41 7.69 -1.25 -3.48
C ASN A 41 8.20 -2.29 -2.47
N VAL A 42 9.43 -2.13 -1.96
CA VAL A 42 9.99 -3.06 -0.96
C VAL A 42 9.17 -3.01 0.33
N SER A 43 8.88 -1.81 0.84
CA SER A 43 8.07 -1.66 2.06
C SER A 43 6.62 -2.08 1.83
N GLY A 44 6.04 -1.78 0.66
CA GLY A 44 4.69 -2.20 0.29
C GLY A 44 4.54 -3.71 0.19
N CYS A 45 5.48 -4.42 -0.47
CA CYS A 45 5.46 -5.88 -0.56
C CYS A 45 5.59 -6.54 0.82
N LEU A 46 6.43 -6.01 1.71
CA LEU A 46 6.51 -6.47 3.09
C LEU A 46 5.18 -6.29 3.82
N ALA A 47 4.56 -5.10 3.71
CA ALA A 47 3.26 -4.83 4.32
C ALA A 47 2.15 -5.73 3.76
N ILE A 48 2.14 -5.99 2.45
CA ILE A 48 1.21 -6.93 1.81
C ILE A 48 1.40 -8.33 2.39
N GLY A 49 2.64 -8.82 2.49
CA GLY A 49 2.94 -10.13 3.06
C GLY A 49 2.45 -10.26 4.50
N LEU A 50 2.71 -9.25 5.34
CA LEU A 50 2.22 -9.20 6.72
C LEU A 50 0.69 -9.23 6.78
N VAL A 51 0.01 -8.35 6.04
CA VAL A 51 -1.46 -8.29 6.03
C VAL A 51 -2.06 -9.59 5.50
N ALA A 52 -1.52 -10.16 4.43
CA ALA A 52 -1.99 -11.40 3.84
C ALA A 52 -1.83 -12.59 4.79
N GLY A 53 -0.69 -12.70 5.49
CA GLY A 53 -0.46 -13.74 6.49
C GLY A 53 -1.33 -13.59 7.73
N LEU A 54 -1.45 -12.36 8.24
CA LEU A 54 -2.18 -12.06 9.48
C LEU A 54 -3.70 -12.15 9.33
N THR A 55 -4.23 -11.88 8.14
CA THR A 55 -5.69 -11.84 7.85
C THR A 55 -6.15 -12.96 6.90
N GLY A 56 -5.26 -13.89 6.57
CA GLY A 56 -5.54 -15.08 5.76
C GLY A 56 -6.43 -16.09 6.48
N PRO A 57 -6.82 -17.19 5.82
CA PRO A 57 -7.62 -18.26 6.42
C PRO A 57 -6.99 -18.86 7.69
N GLN A 58 -5.66 -18.84 7.80
CA GLN A 58 -4.87 -19.32 8.93
C GLN A 58 -4.35 -18.16 9.80
N GLY A 59 -4.76 -16.92 9.51
CA GLY A 59 -4.30 -15.73 10.20
C GLY A 59 -4.94 -15.57 11.58
N ILE A 60 -4.25 -14.84 12.46
CA ILE A 60 -4.71 -14.59 13.84
C ILE A 60 -5.71 -13.43 13.94
N PHE A 61 -5.88 -12.64 12.87
CA PHE A 61 -6.80 -11.50 12.85
C PHE A 61 -7.98 -11.76 11.90
N LEU A 62 -9.19 -11.58 12.43
CA LEU A 62 -10.42 -11.55 11.63
C LEU A 62 -10.55 -10.18 10.96
N ALA A 63 -10.47 -10.16 9.63
CA ALA A 63 -10.74 -8.97 8.82
C ALA A 63 -11.93 -9.22 7.90
N SER A 64 -12.86 -8.25 7.81
CA SER A 64 -13.95 -8.35 6.85
C SER A 64 -13.40 -8.31 5.41
N PRO A 65 -14.06 -8.97 4.45
CA PRO A 65 -13.61 -8.93 3.04
C PRO A 65 -13.45 -7.51 2.50
N VAL A 66 -14.32 -6.58 2.90
CA VAL A 66 -14.26 -5.17 2.50
C VAL A 66 -13.02 -4.48 3.07
N MET A 67 -12.73 -4.68 4.36
CA MET A 67 -11.54 -4.10 4.99
C MET A 67 -10.26 -4.64 4.36
N ARG A 68 -10.21 -5.97 4.14
CA ARG A 68 -9.04 -6.62 3.54
C ARG A 68 -8.79 -6.12 2.11
N GLN A 69 -9.84 -5.90 1.32
CA GLN A 69 -9.71 -5.34 -0.02
C GLN A 69 -9.35 -3.85 -0.01
N MET A 70 -9.92 -3.06 0.89
CA MET A 70 -9.55 -1.65 1.08
C MET A 70 -8.05 -1.50 1.39
N VAL A 71 -7.51 -2.37 2.24
CA VAL A 71 -6.09 -2.33 2.61
C VAL A 71 -5.21 -2.91 1.49
N MET A 72 -5.46 -4.14 1.04
CA MET A 72 -4.55 -4.81 0.10
C MET A 72 -4.62 -4.24 -1.31
N VAL A 73 -5.82 -4.02 -1.86
CA VAL A 73 -5.99 -3.51 -3.23
C VAL A 73 -6.02 -1.99 -3.25
N GLY A 74 -6.66 -1.36 -2.27
CA GLY A 74 -6.71 0.10 -2.16
C GLY A 74 -5.38 0.68 -1.69
N ILE A 75 -5.13 0.68 -0.38
CA ILE A 75 -4.00 1.38 0.23
C ILE A 75 -2.66 0.85 -0.30
N LEU A 76 -2.42 -0.44 -0.15
CA LEU A 76 -1.14 -1.03 -0.52
C LEU A 76 -0.97 -1.07 -2.04
N GLY A 77 -2.02 -1.42 -2.78
CA GLY A 77 -1.99 -1.37 -4.25
C GLY A 77 -1.72 0.02 -4.81
N GLY A 78 -2.30 1.08 -4.22
CA GLY A 78 -2.02 2.47 -4.61
C GLY A 78 -0.65 3.00 -4.13
N PHE A 79 -0.15 2.46 -3.02
CA PHE A 79 1.15 2.80 -2.45
C PHE A 79 2.32 2.18 -3.23
N THR A 80 2.13 1.00 -3.82
CA THR A 80 3.10 0.34 -4.71
C THR A 80 2.93 0.78 -6.17
N THR A 81 3.88 0.47 -7.05
CA THR A 81 3.79 0.71 -8.50
C THR A 81 4.62 -0.24 -9.34
#